data_AF-A0AAV8ZM36-F1
#
_entry.id   AF-A0AAV8ZM36-F1
#
_cell.length_a   1.000
_cell.length_b   1.000
_cell.length_c   1.000
_cell.angle_alpha   90.00
_cell.angle_beta   90.00
_cell.angle_gamma   90.00
#
_symmetry.space_group_name_H-M   'P 1'
#
loop_
_entity.id
_entity.type
_entity.pdbx_description
1 polymer ?
#
loop_
_entity_poly.entity_id
_entity_poly.type
_entity_poly.pdbx_seq_one_letter_code
_entity_poly.pdbx_strand_id
1 'polypeptide(L)' 'MNSHIPFAVIGSTDFVHVGNKMIGARQYPWGTVQVENESHCDIVKHREMLIRTNMEDMREKTHCRHYELYRKRRLE' A
#
# COMPACT_ATOMS: atom_id res chain seq x y z
N MET A 1 2.84 8.77 -10.02
CA MET A 1 2.86 7.53 -9.22
C MET A 1 3.78 6.46 -9.80
N ASN A 2 3.81 6.22 -11.12
CA ASN A 2 4.62 5.14 -11.70
C ASN A 2 6.14 5.24 -11.44
N SER A 3 6.67 6.44 -11.23
CA SER A 3 8.08 6.64 -10.84
C SER A 3 8.43 6.13 -9.43
N HIS A 4 7.43 5.86 -8.59
CA HIS A 4 7.60 5.38 -7.21
C HIS A 4 7.34 3.86 -7.08
N ILE A 5 7.13 3.17 -8.20
CA ILE A 5 6.96 1.72 -8.22
C ILE A 5 8.35 1.11 -8.49
N PRO A 6 8.80 0.13 -7.68
CA PRO A 6 8.11 -0.50 -6.55
C PRO A 6 8.10 0.36 -5.28
N PHE A 7 7.00 0.33 -4.52
CA PHE A 7 6.87 1.06 -3.27
C PHE A 7 7.71 0.41 -2.15
N ALA A 8 8.55 1.21 -1.47
CA ALA A 8 9.30 0.74 -0.30
C ALA A 8 8.43 0.89 0.96
N VAL A 9 7.64 -0.13 1.29
CA VAL A 9 6.66 -0.08 2.39
C VAL A 9 7.17 -0.70 3.69
N ILE A 10 6.71 -0.16 4.81
CA ILE A 10 6.90 -0.73 6.15
C ILE A 10 5.53 -0.85 6.80
N GLY A 11 5.22 -2.02 7.37
CA GLY A 11 3.97 -2.27 8.09
C GLY A 11 4.20 -2.39 9.60
N SER A 12 3.26 -1.89 10.39
CA SER A 12 3.17 -2.13 11.84
C SER A 12 1.72 -2.06 12.28
N THR A 13 1.33 -2.91 13.24
CA THR A 13 0.07 -2.79 13.99
C THR A 13 0.29 -2.10 15.34
N ASP A 14 1.55 -1.92 15.74
CA ASP A 14 1.91 -1.38 17.04
C ASP A 14 1.99 0.15 16.98
N PHE A 15 1.57 0.79 18.08
CA PHE A 15 1.61 2.24 18.23
C PHE A 15 2.64 2.63 19.30
N VAL A 16 3.42 3.65 19.01
CA VAL A 16 4.43 4.20 19.94
C VAL A 16 4.12 5.67 20.20
N HIS A 17 4.34 6.12 21.43
CA HIS A 17 4.27 7.54 21.76
C HIS A 17 5.49 8.29 21.22
N VAL A 18 5.24 9.22 20.30
CA VAL A 18 6.26 10.15 19.80
C VAL A 18 5.74 11.56 20.04
N GLY A 19 6.33 12.25 21.02
CA GLY A 19 5.80 13.51 21.56
C GLY A 19 4.43 13.29 22.19
N ASN A 20 3.42 14.04 21.76
CA ASN A 20 2.04 13.96 22.27
C ASN A 20 1.10 13.12 21.38
N LYS A 21 1.62 12.35 20.42
CA LYS A 21 0.80 11.55 19.49
C LYS A 21 1.14 10.07 19.61
N MET A 22 0.11 9.24 19.44
CA MET A 22 0.27 7.80 19.19
C MET A 22 0.37 7.61 17.68
N ILE A 23 1.49 7.05 17.22
CA ILE A 23 1.73 6.80 15.80
C ILE A 23 2.08 5.34 15.55
N GLY A 24 1.59 4.79 14.45
CA GLY A 24 1.97 3.45 14.01
C GLY A 24 3.47 3.41 13.72
N ALA A 25 4.21 2.55 14.40
CA ALA A 25 5.67 2.53 14.31
C ALA A 25 6.25 1.15 14.61
N ARG A 26 7.50 0.92 14.17
CA ARG A 26 8.31 -0.22 14.58
C ARG A 26 9.44 0.28 15.49
N GLN A 27 9.48 -0.23 16.72
CA GLN A 27 10.52 0.11 17.68
C GLN A 27 11.69 -0.88 17.57
N TYR A 28 12.91 -0.36 17.50
CA TYR A 28 14.15 -1.12 17.56
C TYR A 28 15.09 -0.55 18.64
N PRO A 29 16.11 -1.31 19.07
CA PRO A 29 17.13 -0.79 19.99
C PRO A 29 17.90 0.42 19.44
N TRP A 30 18.01 0.54 18.12
CA TRP A 30 18.72 1.64 17.44
C TRP A 30 17.80 2.78 16.96
N GLY A 31 16.50 2.72 17.23
CA GLY A 31 15.57 3.80 16.87
C GLY A 31 14.16 3.34 16.53
N THR A 32 13.33 4.31 16.12
CA THR A 32 11.91 4.10 15.86
C THR A 32 11.59 4.45 14.42
N VAL A 33 11.02 3.50 13.69
CA VAL A 33 10.57 3.71 12.31
C VAL A 33 9.09 4.00 12.31
N GLN A 34 8.73 5.25 12.09
CA GLN A 34 7.34 5.71 11.94
C GLN A 34 6.78 5.25 10.59
N VAL A 35 5.66 4.53 10.61
CA VAL A 35 5.07 3.94 9.39
C VAL A 35 4.51 5.02 8.47
N GLU A 36 3.73 5.97 8.99
CA GLU A 36 3.11 7.01 8.15
C GLU A 36 4.04 8.19 7.80
N ASN A 37 5.32 8.11 8.17
CA ASN A 37 6.29 9.13 7.79
C ASN A 37 6.87 8.83 6.40
N GLU A 38 6.62 9.72 5.44
CA GLU A 38 7.08 9.58 4.06
C GLU A 38 8.60 9.62 3.89
N SER A 39 9.35 10.11 4.88
CA SER A 39 10.81 10.02 4.87
C SER A 39 11.33 8.61 5.21
N HIS A 40 10.49 7.76 5.80
CA HIS A 40 10.85 6.40 6.22
C HIS A 40 10.35 5.32 5.25
N CYS A 41 9.13 5.47 4.71
CA CYS A 41 8.57 4.50 3.78
C CYS A 41 7.45 5.09 2.92
N ASP A 42 7.10 4.40 1.84
CA ASP A 42 6.11 4.83 0.85
C ASP A 42 4.67 4.38 1.16
N ILE A 43 4.35 3.98 2.40
CA ILE A 43 3.02 3.43 2.73
C ILE A 43 1.88 4.41 2.41
N VAL A 44 2.12 5.72 2.57
CA VAL A 44 1.14 6.76 2.27
C VAL A 44 0.83 6.78 0.76
N LYS A 45 1.87 6.76 -0.07
CA LYS A 45 1.75 6.72 -1.53
C LYS A 45 1.11 5.41 -2.01
N HIS A 46 1.47 4.30 -1.38
CA HIS A 46 0.90 2.98 -1.66
C HIS A 46 -0.61 2.92 -1.34
N ARG A 47 -1.02 3.44 -0.18
CA ARG A 47 -2.43 3.52 0.25
C ARG A 47 -3.25 4.43 -0.68
N GLU A 48 -2.70 5.59 -1.05
CA GLU A 48 -3.34 6.52 -1.99
C GLU A 48 -3.58 5.84 -3.35
N MET A 49 -2.55 5.18 -3.88
CA MET A 49 -2.58 4.44 -5.15
C MET A 49 -3.67 3.37 -5.13
N LEU A 50 -3.70 2.50 -4.11
CA LEU A 50 -4.63 1.37 -4.06
C LEU A 50 -6.08 1.78 -3.80
N ILE A 51 -6.30 2.62 -2.78
CA ILE A 51 -7.63 2.80 -2.21
C ILE A 51 -8.31 4.06 -2.76
N ARG A 52 -7.55 5.12 -3.03
CA ARG A 52 -8.15 6.43 -3.38
C ARG A 52 -8.14 6.71 -4.86
N THR A 53 -7.05 6.40 -5.57
CA THR A 53 -6.91 6.77 -6.99
C THR A 53 -7.30 5.66 -7.96
N ASN A 54 -6.86 4.41 -7.73
CA ASN A 54 -6.91 3.38 -8.77
C ASN A 54 -7.91 2.23 -8.51
N MET A 55 -8.70 2.27 -7.44
CA MET A 55 -9.56 1.14 -7.05
C MET A 55 -10.50 0.70 -8.18
N GLU A 56 -11.20 1.64 -8.81
CA GLU A 56 -12.15 1.32 -9.89
C GLU A 56 -11.45 0.81 -11.15
N ASP A 57 -10.34 1.45 -11.58
CA ASP A 57 -9.55 0.97 -12.72
C ASP A 57 -8.99 -0.45 -12.49
N MET A 58 -8.57 -0.77 -11.25
CA MET A 58 -8.15 -2.13 -10.89
C MET A 58 -9.31 -3.14 -10.98
N ARG A 59 -10.52 -2.76 -10.54
CA ARG A 59 -11.71 -3.61 -10.67
C ARG A 59 -12.08 -3.83 -12.14
N GLU A 60 -12.08 -2.77 -12.94
CA GLU A 60 -12.41 -2.83 -14.36
C GLU A 60 -11.40 -3.69 -15.13
N LYS A 61 -10.10 -3.51 -14.91
CA LYS A 61 -9.06 -4.38 -15.49
C LYS A 61 -9.20 -5.84 -15.06
N THR A 62 -9.56 -6.06 -13.80
CA THR A 62 -9.83 -7.42 -13.30
C THR A 62 -11.00 -8.06 -14.03
N HIS A 63 -12.09 -7.33 -14.23
CA HIS A 63 -13.26 -7.83 -14.94
C HIS A 63 -13.00 -8.00 -16.45
N CYS A 64 -12.67 -6.92 -17.14
CA CYS A 64 -12.65 -6.87 -18.61
C CYS A 64 -11.45 -7.60 -19.22
N ARG A 65 -10.36 -7.81 -18.48
CA ARG A 65 -9.17 -8.50 -18.99
C ARG A 65 -8.92 -9.82 -18.27
N HIS A 66 -8.73 -9.80 -16.96
CA HIS A 66 -8.30 -11.00 -16.24
C HIS A 66 -9.41 -12.06 -16.19
N TYR A 67 -10.62 -11.64 -15.84
CA TYR A 67 -11.79 -12.52 -15.84
C TYR A 67 -12.20 -12.94 -17.26
N GLU A 68 -12.30 -12.02 -18.22
CA GLU A 68 -12.68 -12.41 -19.59
C GLU A 68 -11.67 -13.37 -20.26
N LEU A 69 -10.37 -13.18 -20.03
CA LEU A 69 -9.35 -14.12 -20.52
C LEU A 69 -9.52 -15.51 -19.90
N TYR A 70 -9.81 -15.56 -18.60
CA TYR A 70 -10.09 -16.82 -17.91
C TYR A 70 -11.38 -17.48 -18.43
N ARG A 71 -12.45 -16.69 -18.56
CA ARG A 71 -13.76 -17.13 -19.04
C ARG A 71 -13.65 -17.74 -20.43
N LYS A 72 -12.95 -17.09 -21.36
CA LYS A 72 -12.69 -17.60 -22.71
C LYS A 72 -12.01 -18.98 -22.65
N ARG A 73 -10.89 -19.09 -21.93
CA ARG A 73 -10.13 -20.35 -21.80
C ARG A 73 -10.88 -21.51 -21.16
N ARG A 74 -11.92 -21.22 -20.37
CA ARG A 74 -12.68 -22.24 -19.62
C ARG A 74 -13.94 -22.69 -20.36
N LEU A 75 -14.46 -21.87 -21.28
CA LEU A 75 -15.69 -22.16 -22.03
C LEU A 75 -15.42 -22.57 -23.49
N GLU A 76 -14.19 -22.36 -23.98
CA GLU A 76 -13.63 -23.06 -25.15
C GLU A 76 -13.02 -24.40 -24.74
#